data_AF-A0A6N6KXK1-F1
#
_entry.id   AF-A0A6N6KXK1-F1
#
_cell.length_a   1.000
_cell.length_b   1.000
_cell.length_c   1.000
_cell.angle_alpha   90.00
_cell.angle_beta   90.00
_cell.angle_gamma   90.00
#
_symmetry.space_group_name_H-M   'P 1'
#
loop_
_entity.id
_entity.type
_entity.pdbx_description
1 polymer ?
#
loop_
_entity_poly.entity_id
_entity_poly.type
_entity_poly.pdbx_seq_one_letter_code
_entity_poly.pdbx_strand_id
1 'polypeptide(L)'
;MFALLLTACASSAAGGGALAVENYLNALIAKDADAVINGSCLEWESGAQADIDSFLTVEASLTEDFACADSGPNQVECSGAILFTYGDEVQELLLEGTVYSVVEEAGEWRMCGYQ
;
A
#
# COMPACT_ATOMS: atom_id res chain seq x y z
N MET A 1 -44.07 5.17 -2.49
CA MET A 1 -42.82 5.06 -3.28
C MET A 1 -41.78 5.92 -2.57
N PHE A 2 -41.00 5.32 -1.66
CA PHE A 2 -40.00 6.03 -0.87
C PHE A 2 -38.71 6.05 -1.69
N ALA A 3 -38.32 7.23 -2.15
CA ALA A 3 -37.09 7.42 -2.92
C ALA A 3 -35.89 7.26 -1.98
N LEU A 4 -35.17 6.13 -2.10
CA LEU A 4 -33.84 6.01 -1.52
C LEU A 4 -32.89 6.89 -2.34
N LEU A 5 -32.59 8.07 -1.79
CA LEU A 5 -31.42 8.84 -2.19
C LEU A 5 -30.20 8.08 -1.67
N LEU A 6 -29.60 7.26 -2.53
CA LEU A 6 -28.24 6.73 -2.33
C LEU A 6 -27.28 7.91 -2.43
N THR A 7 -27.06 8.61 -1.31
CA THR A 7 -25.84 9.41 -1.14
C THR A 7 -24.69 8.42 -1.00
N ALA A 8 -24.22 7.90 -2.13
CA ALA A 8 -22.85 7.42 -2.20
C ALA A 8 -21.99 8.66 -1.91
N CYS A 9 -21.60 8.82 -0.65
CA CYS A 9 -20.40 9.56 -0.32
C CYS A 9 -19.28 8.81 -1.04
N ALA A 10 -19.02 9.20 -2.29
CA ALA A 10 -17.71 9.08 -2.89
C ALA A 10 -16.81 9.90 -1.97
N SER A 11 -16.30 9.24 -0.94
CA SER A 11 -15.30 9.77 -0.05
C SER A 11 -14.01 9.74 -0.84
N SER A 12 -13.89 10.59 -1.86
CA SER A 12 -12.61 11.12 -2.31
C SER A 12 -12.07 11.99 -1.18
N ALA A 13 -11.79 11.34 -0.05
CA ALA A 13 -11.20 11.95 1.10
C ALA A 13 -9.77 12.32 0.71
N ALA A 14 -9.39 13.56 0.99
CA ALA A 14 -7.98 13.89 1.17
C ALA A 14 -7.33 12.79 2.03
N GLY A 15 -6.24 12.18 1.57
CA GLY A 15 -5.62 11.00 2.18
C GLY A 15 -5.92 9.64 1.53
N GLY A 16 -6.69 9.58 0.43
CA GLY A 16 -6.94 8.31 -0.28
C GLY A 16 -5.67 7.65 -0.85
N GLY A 17 -4.69 8.46 -1.26
CA GLY A 17 -3.37 8.00 -1.73
C GLY A 17 -2.58 7.32 -0.62
N ALA A 18 -2.37 8.01 0.51
CA ALA A 18 -1.72 7.43 1.69
C ALA A 18 -2.37 6.10 2.12
N LEU A 19 -3.70 6.04 2.20
CA LEU A 19 -4.42 4.81 2.54
C LEU A 19 -4.21 3.68 1.53
N ALA A 20 -4.11 3.99 0.23
CA ALA A 20 -3.83 2.98 -0.80
C ALA A 20 -2.45 2.32 -0.59
N VAL A 21 -1.43 3.12 -0.25
CA VAL A 21 -0.08 2.62 0.06
C VAL A 21 -0.06 1.84 1.37
N GLU A 22 -0.74 2.32 2.42
CA GLU A 22 -0.87 1.58 3.68
C GLU A 22 -1.50 0.20 3.46
N ASN A 23 -2.60 0.15 2.69
CA ASN A 23 -3.29 -1.10 2.38
C ASN A 23 -2.40 -2.04 1.57
N TYR A 24 -1.65 -1.51 0.59
CA TYR A 24 -0.72 -2.29 -0.22
C TYR A 24 0.38 -2.94 0.65
N LEU A 25 1.04 -2.15 1.51
CA LEU A 25 2.10 -2.66 2.39
C LEU A 25 1.55 -3.66 3.40
N ASN A 26 0.38 -3.39 4.01
CA ASN A 26 -0.27 -4.36 4.90
C ASN A 26 -0.63 -5.67 4.18
N ALA A 27 -1.12 -5.58 2.93
CA ALA A 27 -1.44 -6.76 2.13
C ALA A 27 -0.20 -7.59 1.78
N LEU A 28 0.94 -6.95 1.48
CA LEU A 28 2.21 -7.63 1.27
C LEU A 28 2.65 -8.39 2.52
N ILE A 29 2.59 -7.74 3.69
CA ILE A 29 2.94 -8.34 4.98
C ILE A 29 2.02 -9.51 5.33
N ALA A 30 0.73 -9.37 5.03
CA ALA A 30 -0.27 -10.43 5.19
C ALA A 30 -0.17 -11.54 4.13
N LYS A 31 0.70 -11.37 3.11
CA LYS A 31 0.85 -12.26 1.95
C LYS A 31 -0.45 -12.46 1.17
N ASP A 32 -1.31 -11.45 1.13
CA ASP A 32 -2.56 -11.45 0.38
C ASP A 32 -2.32 -10.94 -1.05
N ALA A 33 -1.92 -11.87 -1.93
CA ALA A 33 -1.59 -11.56 -3.32
C ALA A 33 -2.75 -10.88 -4.07
N ASP A 34 -3.99 -11.30 -3.82
CA ASP A 34 -5.16 -10.71 -4.48
C ASP A 34 -5.35 -9.26 -4.03
N ALA A 35 -5.18 -8.95 -2.74
CA ALA A 35 -5.26 -7.59 -2.24
C ALA A 35 -4.09 -6.71 -2.74
N VAL A 36 -2.89 -7.27 -2.88
CA VAL A 36 -1.72 -6.56 -3.42
C VAL A 36 -1.93 -6.19 -4.89
N ILE A 37 -2.38 -7.12 -5.73
CA ILE A 37 -2.68 -6.85 -7.15
C ILE A 37 -3.87 -5.89 -7.27
N ASN A 38 -4.96 -6.11 -6.55
CA ASN A 38 -6.12 -5.21 -6.58
C ASN A 38 -5.84 -3.84 -5.95
N GLY A 39 -4.83 -3.71 -5.10
CA GLY A 39 -4.37 -2.42 -4.56
C GLY A 39 -3.44 -1.67 -5.52
N SER A 40 -2.98 -2.33 -6.57
CA SER A 40 -2.04 -1.76 -7.55
C SER A 40 -2.77 -1.14 -8.74
N CYS A 41 -2.12 -0.16 -9.36
CA CYS A 41 -2.54 0.34 -10.66
C CYS A 41 -2.17 -0.67 -11.75
N LEU A 42 -2.82 -0.59 -12.91
CA LEU A 42 -2.55 -1.51 -14.03
C LEU A 42 -1.07 -1.52 -14.46
N GLU A 43 -0.41 -0.36 -14.44
CA GLU A 43 1.00 -0.25 -14.83
C GLU A 43 1.97 -0.93 -13.85
N TRP A 44 1.55 -1.13 -12.59
CA TRP A 44 2.39 -1.66 -11.52
C TRP A 44 2.17 -3.16 -11.24
N GLU A 45 1.18 -3.83 -11.84
CA GLU A 45 0.86 -5.23 -11.54
C GLU A 45 2.08 -6.17 -11.61
N SER A 46 2.98 -5.97 -12.58
CA SER A 46 4.22 -6.76 -12.68
C SER A 46 5.21 -6.48 -11.54
N GLY A 47 5.29 -5.24 -11.05
CA GLY A 47 6.10 -4.88 -9.89
C GLY A 47 5.49 -5.46 -8.62
N ALA A 48 4.16 -5.38 -8.49
CA ALA A 48 3.41 -5.97 -7.40
C ALA A 48 3.60 -7.49 -7.31
N GLN A 49 3.65 -8.20 -8.44
CA GLN A 49 3.99 -9.62 -8.46
C GLN A 49 5.42 -9.89 -7.95
N ALA A 50 6.39 -9.04 -8.33
CA ALA A 50 7.77 -9.18 -7.84
C ALA A 50 7.87 -8.91 -6.32
N ASP A 51 7.10 -7.96 -5.80
CA ASP A 51 7.00 -7.72 -4.37
C ASP A 51 6.40 -8.93 -3.66
N ILE A 52 5.28 -9.48 -4.15
CA ILE A 52 4.67 -10.71 -3.61
C ILE A 52 5.72 -11.82 -3.53
N ASP A 53 6.39 -12.12 -4.65
CA ASP A 53 7.38 -13.20 -4.73
C ASP A 53 8.52 -13.01 -3.72
N SER A 54 8.92 -11.76 -3.47
CA SER A 54 9.98 -11.42 -2.50
C SER A 54 9.56 -11.68 -1.05
N PHE A 55 8.26 -11.62 -0.75
CA PHE A 55 7.71 -11.77 0.60
C PHE A 55 7.20 -13.19 0.90
N LEU A 56 6.94 -14.04 -0.12
CA LEU A 56 6.32 -15.35 0.06
C LEU A 56 7.02 -16.25 1.09
N THR A 57 8.36 -16.26 1.10
CA THR A 57 9.16 -17.22 1.89
C THR A 57 9.67 -16.68 3.22
N VAL A 58 9.33 -15.43 3.55
CA VAL A 58 9.88 -14.72 4.72
C VAL A 58 8.76 -14.28 5.63
N GLU A 59 8.96 -14.34 6.94
CA GLU A 59 8.04 -13.72 7.89
C GLU A 59 8.36 -12.23 7.95
N ALA A 60 7.35 -11.39 7.80
CA ALA A 60 7.51 -9.95 7.79
C ALA A 60 6.48 -9.29 8.71
N SER A 61 6.83 -8.15 9.28
CA SER A 61 5.91 -7.31 10.07
C SER A 61 6.28 -5.84 9.93
N LEU A 62 5.31 -4.95 10.11
CA LEU A 62 5.54 -3.51 10.20
C LEU A 62 5.88 -3.11 11.63
N THR A 63 6.72 -2.09 11.81
CA THR A 63 6.98 -1.49 13.12
C THR A 63 5.74 -0.76 13.66
N GLU A 64 5.67 -0.53 14.97
CA GLU A 64 4.51 0.11 15.61
C GLU A 64 4.33 1.59 15.21
N ASP A 65 5.38 2.24 14.72
CA ASP A 65 5.40 3.62 14.23
C ASP A 65 5.17 3.73 12.71
N PHE A 66 4.80 2.63 12.05
CA PHE A 66 4.40 2.64 10.65
C PHE A 66 3.18 3.54 10.41
N ALA A 67 3.33 4.49 9.49
CA ALA A 67 2.26 5.36 9.03
C ALA A 67 2.63 5.94 7.66
N CYS A 68 1.65 6.17 6.78
CA CYS A 68 1.90 6.86 5.52
C CYS A 68 1.18 8.21 5.45
N ALA A 69 1.76 9.16 4.72
CA ALA A 69 1.19 10.48 4.51
C ALA A 69 1.44 10.96 3.08
N ASP A 70 0.51 11.76 2.56
CA ASP A 70 0.68 12.44 1.28
C ASP A 70 1.88 13.41 1.39
N SER A 71 2.93 13.19 0.60
CA SER A 71 4.15 14.02 0.58
C SER A 71 4.17 15.00 -0.60
N GLY A 72 3.27 14.82 -1.57
CA GLY A 72 3.12 15.68 -2.74
C GLY A 72 1.95 15.26 -3.62
N PRO A 73 1.75 15.90 -4.78
CA PRO A 73 0.74 15.48 -5.74
C PRO A 73 1.00 14.03 -6.18
N ASN A 74 0.06 13.13 -5.91
CA ASN A 74 0.16 11.71 -6.25
C ASN A 74 1.40 11.01 -5.66
N GLN A 75 1.92 11.53 -4.55
CA GLN A 75 3.10 11.02 -3.87
C GLN A 75 2.81 10.79 -2.40
N VAL A 76 3.31 9.67 -1.89
CA VAL A 76 3.15 9.23 -0.51
C VAL A 76 4.51 8.82 0.02
N GLU A 77 4.80 9.18 1.26
CA GLU A 77 5.93 8.66 2.02
C GLU A 77 5.41 7.96 3.28
N CYS A 78 6.13 6.93 3.71
CA CYS A 78 5.80 6.18 4.92
C CYS A 78 6.96 6.25 5.92
N SER A 79 6.64 6.34 7.21
CA SER A 79 7.58 6.15 8.31
C SER A 79 7.56 4.70 8.81
N GLY A 80 8.53 4.36 9.65
CA GLY A 80 8.70 3.04 10.23
C GLY A 80 9.47 2.09 9.30
N ALA A 81 9.39 0.80 9.60
CA ALA A 81 10.16 -0.20 8.88
C ALA A 81 9.39 -1.51 8.67
N ILE A 82 9.85 -2.29 7.70
CA ILE A 82 9.50 -3.70 7.55
C ILE A 82 10.58 -4.53 8.24
N LEU A 83 10.17 -5.35 9.19
CA LEU A 83 11.02 -6.31 9.89
C LEU A 83 10.88 -7.68 9.23
N PHE A 84 11.95 -8.19 8.64
CA PHE A 84 12.03 -9.53 8.08
C PHE A 84 12.69 -10.48 9.07
N THR A 85 12.06 -11.61 9.35
CA THR A 85 12.58 -12.64 10.26
C THR A 85 13.08 -13.84 9.49
N TYR A 86 14.37 -14.15 9.63
CA TYR A 86 15.05 -15.30 9.05
C TYR A 86 15.57 -16.20 10.18
N GLY A 87 14.72 -17.07 10.70
CA GLY A 87 15.03 -17.86 11.89
C GLY A 87 15.16 -16.97 13.12
N ASP A 88 16.37 -16.85 13.67
CA ASP A 88 16.65 -16.02 14.85
C ASP A 88 17.20 -14.62 14.49
N GLU A 89 17.38 -14.33 13.20
CA GLU A 89 17.88 -13.03 12.72
C GLU A 89 16.72 -12.15 12.25
N VAL A 90 16.67 -10.92 12.75
CA VAL A 90 15.74 -9.88 12.29
C VAL A 90 16.53 -8.87 11.47
N GLN A 91 16.06 -8.63 10.25
CA GLN A 91 16.56 -7.62 9.34
C GLN A 91 15.52 -6.51 9.19
N GLU A 92 15.99 -5.27 9.15
CA GLU A 92 15.12 -4.09 9.08
C GLU A 92 15.29 -3.39 7.73
N LEU A 93 14.15 -3.09 7.09
CA LEU A 93 14.07 -2.25 5.91
C LEU A 93 13.31 -0.97 6.28
N LEU A 94 14.04 0.14 6.41
CA LEU A 94 13.46 1.46 6.64
C LEU A 94 12.61 1.86 5.43
N LEU A 95 11.42 2.40 5.71
CA LEU A 95 10.52 2.94 4.68
C LEU A 95 10.79 4.42 4.40
N GLU A 96 11.48 5.11 5.33
CA GLU A 96 11.82 6.51 5.17
C GLU A 96 12.70 6.74 3.94
N GLY A 97 12.29 7.70 3.11
CA GLY A 97 12.99 8.08 1.89
C GLY A 97 12.55 7.32 0.65
N THR A 98 11.68 6.31 0.77
CA THR A 98 10.96 5.74 -0.37
C THR A 98 9.75 6.60 -0.70
N VAL A 99 9.66 7.05 -1.96
CA VAL A 99 8.51 7.84 -2.44
C VAL A 99 7.62 6.96 -3.28
N TYR A 100 6.44 6.63 -2.75
CA TYR A 100 5.41 5.87 -3.46
C TYR A 100 4.62 6.78 -4.37
N SER A 101 4.35 6.31 -5.58
CA SER A 101 3.43 6.96 -6.51
C SER A 101 2.04 6.36 -6.37
N VAL A 102 1.01 7.18 -6.45
CA VAL A 102 -0.39 6.74 -6.41
C VAL A 102 -1.18 7.35 -7.55
N VAL A 103 -2.17 6.62 -8.05
CA VAL A 103 -3.06 7.10 -9.11
C VAL A 103 -4.51 6.78 -8.76
N GLU A 104 -5.43 7.59 -9.26
CA GLU A 104 -6.86 7.30 -9.16
C GLU A 104 -7.30 6.58 -10.46
N GLU A 105 -7.69 5.31 -10.34
CA GLU A 105 -8.21 4.50 -11.43
C GLU A 105 -9.64 4.06 -11.10
N ALA A 106 -10.57 4.30 -12.04
CA ALA A 106 -12.00 3.97 -11.85
C ALA A 106 -12.65 4.55 -10.57
N GLY A 107 -12.12 5.66 -10.04
CA GLY A 107 -12.61 6.30 -8.82
C GLY A 107 -12.04 5.72 -7.52
N GLU A 108 -11.00 4.89 -7.61
CA GLU A 108 -10.28 4.32 -6.47
C GLU A 108 -8.80 4.67 -6.55
N TRP A 109 -8.19 5.01 -5.41
CA TRP A 109 -6.74 5.20 -5.33
C TRP A 109 -6.02 3.86 -5.34
N ARG A 110 -4.94 3.78 -6.13
CA ARG A 110 -4.09 2.60 -6.30
C ARG A 110 -2.62 2.96 -6.10
N MET A 111 -1.85 2.05 -5.51
CA MET A 111 -0.39 2.13 -5.44
C MET A 111 0.18 1.89 -6.85
N CYS A 112 1.10 2.73 -7.30
CA CYS A 112 1.58 2.74 -8.68
C CYS A 112 3.10 2.85 -8.77
N GLY A 113 3.78 2.03 -7.98
CA GLY A 113 5.24 1.97 -7.89
C GLY A 113 5.86 2.95 -6.90
N TYR A 114 7.18 2.92 -6.83
CA TYR A 114 7.99 3.71 -5.91
C TYR A 114 9.35 4.06 -6.51
N GLN A 115 10.04 5.03 -5.91
CA GLN A 115 11.38 5.51 -6.28
C GLN A 115 12.33 5.53 -5.09
#